data_AF-A0A955ASE5-F1
#
_entry.id   AF-A0A955ASE5-F1
#
_cell.length_a   1.000
_cell.length_b   1.000
_cell.length_c   1.000
_cell.angle_alpha   90.00
_cell.angle_beta   90.00
_cell.angle_gamma   90.00
#
_symmetry.space_group_name_H-M   'P 1'
#
loop_
_entity.id
_entity.type
_entity.pdbx_description
1 polymer ?
#
loop_
_entity_poly.entity_id
_entity_poly.type
_entity_poly.pdbx_seq_one_letter_code
_entity_poly.pdbx_strand_id
1 'polypeptide(L)'
;AGAEWYDSGIGFAVPVDRLLQRLDQLQSGTDLASGLMGVSLKSSDLIGPPPEIVNVLARSPADQAGLEPGDVIIRANQVHVQNYAQLKHIVEPLYAGDNLELTVRRNDEELTVRLELTERLEPFAHGFLGILPSEQTAEATAKEAAKADSLDIEANASGKAEASTETETLGVGIRFVYPDSPLANAVQLGDRIVRIADQAVRTADQCQDVINRFAAGDTVEVEWIRSGQTQSVSVNLASLPESVPSEVPLRISTVAADANQDQSSVTEIKIPEEAAECHVLVPASYNGETKFGLLVWIQPPGPVEPHKLQQQWQELANSQQLIVLCPQSAAEERWEPTETAFIKKTVGSVLDGYQIDDDRIVVAGTDAGATMAYLFGFENRSLVKGIAALGAAVPLRQSPPMNEPADRLAFLMVSVSNSPIAARIETDALALRKLRFPVTVLTQPSGDTWDEEPKKSLARWIDSLDRF
;
A
#
# COMPACT_ATOMS: atom_id res chain seq x y z
N ALA A 1 -36.02 0.65 55.79
CA ALA A 1 -34.56 0.52 56.01
C ALA A 1 -33.89 1.26 54.86
N GLY A 2 -33.22 2.38 55.14
CA GLY A 2 -32.53 3.18 54.14
C GLY A 2 -31.23 2.49 53.73
N ALA A 3 -30.90 2.55 52.44
CA ALA A 3 -29.55 2.30 51.99
C ALA A 3 -28.72 3.54 52.34
N GLU A 4 -27.92 3.45 53.39
CA GLU A 4 -26.85 4.42 53.62
C GLU A 4 -25.87 4.28 52.46
N TRP A 5 -25.78 5.33 51.65
CA TRP A 5 -24.75 5.45 50.63
C TRP A 5 -23.41 5.52 51.35
N TYR A 6 -22.64 4.44 51.27
CA TYR A 6 -21.29 4.39 51.78
C TYR A 6 -20.43 5.36 50.96
N ASP A 7 -20.12 6.52 51.54
CA ASP A 7 -19.09 7.41 51.04
C ASP A 7 -17.73 6.83 51.45
N SER A 8 -16.93 6.43 50.46
CA SER A 8 -15.58 5.88 50.67
C SER A 8 -14.59 6.88 51.28
N GLY A 9 -14.96 8.16 51.41
CA GLY A 9 -14.08 9.23 51.88
C GLY A 9 -13.02 9.64 50.85
N ILE A 10 -13.16 9.21 49.59
CA ILE A 10 -12.26 9.53 48.49
C ILE A 10 -12.91 10.64 47.65
N GLY A 11 -12.33 11.84 47.71
CA GLY A 11 -12.70 12.98 46.87
C GLY A 11 -11.66 13.25 45.80
N PHE A 12 -12.09 13.50 44.57
CA PHE A 12 -11.23 13.95 43.47
C PHE A 12 -11.53 15.41 43.16
N ALA A 13 -10.48 16.20 42.93
CA ALA A 13 -10.58 17.59 42.54
C ALA A 13 -9.69 17.87 41.33
N VAL A 14 -10.19 18.69 40.40
CA VAL A 14 -9.37 19.22 39.31
C VAL A 14 -8.69 20.50 39.81
N PRO A 15 -7.36 20.62 39.71
CA PRO A 15 -6.64 21.82 40.12
C PRO A 15 -7.12 23.07 39.34
N VAL A 16 -7.42 24.16 40.04
CA VAL A 16 -8.01 25.37 39.43
C VAL A 16 -7.05 26.06 38.46
N ASP A 17 -5.74 25.95 38.68
CA ASP A 17 -4.69 26.46 37.80
C ASP A 17 -4.79 25.88 36.39
N ARG A 18 -5.15 24.60 36.24
CA ARG A 18 -5.36 23.97 34.93
C ARG A 18 -6.59 24.54 34.21
N LEU A 19 -7.65 24.82 34.95
CA LEU A 19 -8.87 25.43 34.40
C LEU A 19 -8.62 26.88 33.96
N LEU A 20 -7.88 27.65 34.77
CA LEU A 20 -7.61 29.06 34.48
C LEU A 20 -6.79 29.24 33.19
N GLN A 21 -5.85 28.34 32.89
CA GLN A 21 -5.07 28.38 31.64
C GLN A 21 -5.93 28.20 30.38
N ARG A 22 -7.13 27.62 30.50
CA ARG A 22 -8.02 27.32 29.37
C ARG A 22 -9.33 28.10 29.40
N LEU A 23 -9.51 28.96 30.40
CA LEU A 23 -10.78 29.65 30.63
C LEU A 23 -11.20 30.47 29.42
N ASP A 24 -10.27 31.20 28.79
CA ASP A 24 -10.55 32.03 27.62
C ASP A 24 -10.97 31.18 26.40
N GLN A 25 -10.29 30.05 26.17
CA GLN A 25 -10.61 29.11 25.09
C GLN A 25 -12.01 28.51 25.29
N LEU A 26 -12.32 28.06 26.51
CA LEU A 26 -13.64 27.55 26.87
C LEU A 26 -14.73 28.64 26.77
N GLN A 27 -14.45 29.87 27.19
CA GLN A 27 -15.38 31.00 27.07
C GLN A 27 -15.68 31.38 25.62
N SER A 28 -14.73 31.17 24.71
CA SER A 28 -14.93 31.39 23.27
C SER A 28 -15.85 30.35 22.59
N GLY A 29 -16.21 29.27 23.29
CA GLY A 29 -16.97 28.15 22.75
C GLY A 29 -16.11 27.14 21.96
N THR A 30 -14.78 27.21 22.11
CA THR A 30 -13.86 26.25 21.51
C THR A 30 -13.70 25.05 22.44
N ASP A 31 -14.01 23.85 21.93
CA ASP A 31 -13.81 22.60 22.68
C ASP A 31 -12.32 22.30 22.87
N LEU A 32 -11.98 21.64 23.98
CA LEU A 32 -10.62 21.19 24.25
C LEU A 32 -10.42 19.76 23.75
N ALA A 33 -9.56 19.59 22.76
CA ALA A 33 -9.14 18.27 22.29
C ALA A 33 -7.83 17.83 22.93
N SER A 34 -7.72 16.55 23.28
CA SER A 34 -6.47 15.97 23.80
C SER A 34 -5.35 16.11 22.78
N GLY A 35 -4.14 16.44 23.25
CA GLY A 35 -2.99 16.64 22.39
C GLY A 35 -2.42 15.33 21.85
N LEU A 36 -2.23 15.26 20.53
CA LEU A 36 -1.65 14.14 19.82
C LEU A 36 -0.26 14.50 19.29
N MET A 37 0.70 13.59 19.42
CA MET A 37 2.06 13.77 18.89
C MET A 37 2.35 12.92 17.64
N GLY A 38 1.64 11.80 17.45
CA GLY A 38 1.80 10.92 16.28
C GLY A 38 2.92 9.88 16.38
N VAL A 39 3.09 9.23 17.55
CA VAL A 39 4.02 8.11 17.71
C VAL A 39 3.31 6.84 18.15
N SER A 40 3.83 5.70 17.73
CA SER A 40 3.49 4.39 18.30
C SER A 40 4.65 3.91 19.17
N LEU A 41 4.34 3.33 20.33
CA LEU A 41 5.32 2.81 21.27
C LEU A 41 5.35 1.29 21.24
N LYS A 42 6.53 0.71 21.47
CA LYS A 42 6.76 -0.75 21.46
C LYS A 42 5.89 -1.51 22.46
N SER A 43 5.66 -0.89 23.61
CA SER A 43 4.88 -1.45 24.71
C SER A 43 4.14 -0.33 25.42
N SER A 44 2.90 -0.61 25.78
CA SER A 44 2.08 0.20 26.68
C SER A 44 2.03 -0.37 28.10
N ASP A 45 3.00 -1.22 28.47
CA ASP A 45 3.15 -1.72 29.83
C ASP A 45 3.48 -0.56 30.78
N LEU A 46 2.56 -0.30 31.70
CA LEU A 46 2.63 0.81 32.64
C LEU A 46 3.89 0.79 33.52
N ILE A 47 4.45 -0.40 33.78
CA ILE A 47 5.60 -0.58 34.68
C ILE A 47 6.80 -1.19 33.92
N GLY A 48 6.75 -1.16 32.59
CA GLY A 48 7.81 -1.67 31.72
C GLY A 48 9.06 -0.77 31.67
N PRO A 49 9.99 -1.06 30.74
CA PRO A 49 11.16 -0.20 30.49
C PRO A 49 10.75 1.19 29.96
N PRO A 50 11.71 2.13 29.82
CA PRO A 50 11.44 3.42 29.20
C PRO A 50 10.79 3.26 27.82
N PRO A 51 9.81 4.12 27.46
CA PRO A 51 9.08 3.99 26.21
C PRO A 51 9.99 4.10 24.98
N GLU A 52 9.98 3.08 24.13
CA GLU A 52 10.70 3.04 22.85
C GLU A 52 9.70 3.31 21.72
N ILE A 53 9.99 4.29 20.86
CA ILE A 53 9.21 4.62 19.67
C ILE A 53 9.44 3.53 18.62
N VAL A 54 8.36 2.96 18.07
CA VAL A 54 8.43 1.96 16.99
C VAL A 54 7.91 2.48 15.66
N ASN A 55 7.11 3.55 15.68
CA ASN A 55 6.67 4.23 14.48
C ASN A 55 6.43 5.71 14.78
N VAL A 56 6.73 6.56 13.79
CA VAL A 56 6.46 8.00 13.80
C VAL A 56 5.62 8.30 12.57
N LEU A 57 4.40 8.79 12.80
CA LEU A 57 3.47 9.07 11.73
C LEU A 57 3.98 10.26 10.90
N ALA A 58 4.06 10.09 9.58
CA ALA A 58 4.54 11.14 8.68
C ALA A 58 3.70 12.43 8.80
N ARG A 59 4.38 13.58 8.76
CA ARG A 59 3.83 14.93 8.95
C ARG A 59 3.22 15.22 10.30
N SER A 60 3.30 14.29 11.26
CA SER A 60 2.87 14.53 12.63
C SER A 60 3.80 15.51 13.37
N PRO A 61 3.38 16.05 14.52
CA PRO A 61 4.28 16.85 15.35
C PRO A 61 5.59 16.15 15.72
N ALA A 62 5.56 14.82 15.94
CA ALA A 62 6.74 14.03 16.22
C ALA A 62 7.71 13.96 15.02
N ASP A 63 7.18 13.74 13.81
CA ASP A 63 7.95 13.73 12.57
C ASP A 63 8.61 15.10 12.30
N GLN A 64 7.83 16.17 12.43
CA GLN A 64 8.33 17.54 12.26
C GLN A 64 9.41 17.92 13.28
N ALA A 65 9.35 17.33 14.48
CA ALA A 65 10.36 17.50 15.52
C ALA A 65 11.59 16.59 15.34
N GLY A 66 11.60 15.72 14.31
CA GLY A 66 12.71 14.85 13.98
C GLY A 66 12.83 13.60 14.85
N LEU A 67 11.74 13.16 15.48
CA LEU A 67 11.69 11.87 16.19
C LEU A 67 11.72 10.72 15.17
N GLU A 68 12.37 9.63 15.55
CA GLU A 68 12.55 8.46 14.70
C GLU A 68 12.18 7.15 15.43
N PRO A 69 11.78 6.10 14.70
CA PRO A 69 11.72 4.75 15.25
C PRO A 69 13.07 4.34 15.88
N GLY A 70 13.02 3.75 17.07
CA GLY A 70 14.18 3.40 17.88
C GLY A 70 14.53 4.41 18.97
N ASP A 71 13.98 5.62 18.92
CA ASP A 71 14.15 6.63 19.97
C ASP A 71 13.54 6.13 21.30
N VAL A 72 14.33 6.20 22.38
CA VAL A 72 13.86 5.86 23.73
C VAL A 72 13.58 7.13 24.50
N ILE A 73 12.32 7.38 24.88
CA ILE A 73 11.93 8.57 25.63
C ILE A 73 12.39 8.44 27.08
N ILE A 74 13.32 9.31 27.48
CA ILE A 74 13.94 9.31 28.83
C ILE A 74 13.55 10.53 29.66
N ARG A 75 13.04 11.61 29.04
CA ARG A 75 12.38 12.72 29.75
C ARG A 75 11.24 13.27 28.92
N ALA A 76 10.20 13.73 29.60
CA ALA A 76 9.13 14.52 29.03
C ALA A 76 8.94 15.76 29.90
N ASN A 77 9.05 16.93 29.26
CA ASN A 77 9.32 18.20 29.91
C ASN A 77 10.52 18.05 30.87
N GLN A 78 10.41 18.58 32.09
CA GLN A 78 11.47 18.50 33.10
C GLN A 78 11.47 17.19 33.91
N VAL A 79 10.56 16.26 33.59
CA VAL A 79 10.33 15.03 34.37
C VAL A 79 11.00 13.84 33.69
N HIS A 80 11.74 13.05 34.46
CA HIS A 80 12.36 11.81 33.98
C HIS A 80 11.29 10.73 33.75
N VAL A 81 11.42 10.02 32.63
CA VAL A 81 10.49 8.98 32.19
C VAL A 81 11.20 7.63 32.23
N GLN A 82 10.75 6.77 33.13
CA GLN A 82 11.27 5.41 33.34
C GLN A 82 10.34 4.36 32.73
N ASN A 83 9.07 4.69 32.53
CA ASN A 83 8.06 3.76 32.03
C ASN A 83 6.91 4.52 31.35
N TYR A 84 6.01 3.75 30.73
CA TYR A 84 4.85 4.29 30.02
C TYR A 84 3.88 5.03 30.94
N ALA A 85 3.69 4.60 32.20
CA ALA A 85 2.79 5.28 33.12
C ALA A 85 3.22 6.73 33.42
N GLN A 86 4.53 6.95 33.59
CA GLN A 86 5.08 8.29 33.81
C GLN A 86 4.92 9.17 32.56
N LEU A 87 5.24 8.65 31.38
CA LEU A 87 5.01 9.38 30.13
C LEU A 87 3.54 9.75 29.98
N LYS A 88 2.64 8.77 30.17
CA LYS A 88 1.20 8.97 30.09
C LYS A 88 0.74 10.05 31.06
N HIS A 89 1.18 10.03 32.32
CA HIS A 89 0.82 11.04 33.31
C HIS A 89 1.23 12.47 32.93
N ILE A 90 2.33 12.61 32.18
CA ILE A 90 2.83 13.90 31.71
C ILE A 90 2.06 14.38 30.47
N VAL A 91 1.72 13.47 29.55
CA VAL A 91 1.12 13.79 28.25
C VAL A 91 -0.41 13.87 28.29
N GLU A 92 -1.09 12.97 29.02
CA GLU A 92 -2.56 12.91 29.13
C GLU A 92 -3.24 14.24 29.54
N PRO A 93 -2.66 15.11 30.39
CA PRO A 93 -3.28 16.40 30.70
C PRO A 93 -3.03 17.50 29.66
N LEU A 94 -2.27 17.23 28.60
CA LEU A 94 -1.96 18.21 27.56
C LEU A 94 -3.02 18.20 26.45
N TYR A 95 -3.30 19.38 25.91
CA TYR A 95 -4.27 19.61 24.86
C TYR A 95 -3.59 19.93 23.53
N ALA A 96 -4.37 19.94 22.45
CA ALA A 96 -3.94 20.51 21.18
C ALA A 96 -3.45 21.96 21.36
N GLY A 97 -2.34 22.30 20.70
CA GLY A 97 -1.64 23.58 20.83
C GLY A 97 -0.63 23.64 21.98
N ASP A 98 -0.59 22.63 22.87
CA ASP A 98 0.41 22.59 23.93
C ASP A 98 1.77 22.16 23.40
N ASN A 99 2.82 22.78 23.95
CA ASN A 99 4.19 22.39 23.67
C ASN A 99 4.62 21.26 24.60
N LEU A 100 5.20 20.21 24.03
CA LEU A 100 5.81 19.09 24.73
C LEU A 100 7.30 19.06 24.37
N GLU A 101 8.15 19.14 25.39
CA GLU A 101 9.60 18.91 25.24
C GLU A 101 9.88 17.43 25.53
N LEU A 102 10.55 16.73 24.62
CA LEU A 102 10.97 15.34 24.85
C LEU A 102 12.49 15.27 24.80
N THR A 103 13.08 14.54 25.75
CA THR A 103 14.46 14.08 25.63
C THR A 103 14.43 12.60 25.32
N VAL A 104 15.02 12.23 24.18
CA VAL A 104 15.12 10.85 23.72
C VAL A 104 16.58 10.41 23.68
N ARG A 105 16.80 9.11 23.84
CA ARG A 105 18.09 8.48 23.62
C ARG A 105 18.07 7.77 22.26
N ARG A 106 18.97 8.17 21.37
CA ARG A 106 19.19 7.60 20.02
C ARG A 106 20.65 7.20 19.89
N ASN A 107 20.93 5.91 19.64
CA ASN A 107 22.31 5.41 19.48
C ASN A 107 23.26 5.85 20.64
N ASP A 108 22.76 5.81 21.87
CA ASP A 108 23.43 6.27 23.11
C ASP A 108 23.70 7.78 23.25
N GLU A 109 23.19 8.61 22.33
CA GLU A 109 23.17 10.07 22.45
C GLU A 109 21.82 10.58 22.94
N GLU A 110 21.81 11.64 23.75
CA GLU A 110 20.58 12.31 24.20
C GLU A 110 20.24 13.49 23.27
N LEU A 111 19.03 13.48 22.73
CA LEU A 111 18.49 14.51 21.85
C LEU A 111 17.25 15.13 22.51
N THR A 112 17.21 16.45 22.61
CA THR A 112 16.02 17.17 23.09
C THR A 112 15.29 17.82 21.92
N VAL A 113 14.02 17.50 21.78
CA VAL A 113 13.13 18.04 20.75
C VAL A 113 11.93 18.71 21.39
N ARG A 114 11.35 19.69 20.69
CA ARG A 114 10.10 20.34 21.10
C ARG A 114 9.08 20.19 19.98
N LEU A 115 7.88 19.80 20.35
CA LEU A 115 6.76 19.65 19.44
C LEU A 115 5.50 20.33 19.99
N GLU A 116 4.68 20.86 19.10
CA GLU A 116 3.34 21.37 19.41
C GLU A 116 2.32 20.25 19.14
N LEU A 117 1.56 19.85 20.15
CA LEU A 117 0.57 18.79 20.02
C LEU A 117 -0.59 19.22 19.12
N THR A 118 -1.12 18.30 18.33
CA THR A 118 -2.28 18.57 17.45
C THR A 118 -3.55 17.94 17.99
N GLU A 119 -4.71 18.51 17.64
CA GLU A 119 -6.03 17.91 17.90
C GLU A 119 -6.25 16.66 17.06
N ARG A 120 -5.69 16.64 15.84
CA ARG A 120 -5.92 15.57 14.88
C ARG A 120 -4.66 15.24 14.12
N LEU A 121 -4.42 13.95 13.99
CA LEU A 121 -3.42 13.40 13.08
C LEU A 121 -4.09 13.15 11.73
N GLU A 122 -3.54 13.75 10.68
CA GLU A 122 -4.04 13.57 9.32
C GLU A 122 -3.40 12.33 8.69
N PRO A 123 -4.19 11.39 8.16
CA PRO A 123 -3.66 10.25 7.41
C PRO A 123 -2.91 10.74 6.17
N PHE A 124 -1.86 10.03 5.79
CA PHE A 124 -1.05 10.39 4.62
C PHE A 124 -1.82 10.10 3.33
N ALA A 125 -1.87 11.07 2.41
CA ALA A 125 -2.42 10.89 1.07
C ALA A 125 -1.27 10.89 0.07
N HIS A 126 -0.95 9.74 -0.54
CA HIS A 126 0.15 9.67 -1.51
C HIS A 126 -0.08 10.62 -2.68
N GLY A 127 1.00 11.30 -3.09
CA GLY A 127 1.03 12.07 -4.31
C GLY A 127 0.89 11.17 -5.56
N PHE A 128 0.30 11.74 -6.60
CA PHE A 128 0.06 11.07 -7.87
C PHE A 128 0.31 12.02 -9.05
N LEU A 129 1.27 11.66 -9.90
CA LEU A 129 1.63 12.31 -11.15
C LEU A 129 0.75 11.85 -12.31
N GLY A 130 0.29 10.60 -12.25
CA GLY A 130 -0.65 10.00 -13.18
C GLY A 130 -0.04 9.28 -14.35
N ILE A 131 0.99 8.51 -14.07
CA ILE A 131 1.65 7.69 -15.07
C ILE A 131 1.78 6.24 -14.60
N LEU A 132 1.80 5.32 -15.57
CA LEU A 132 2.29 3.96 -15.35
C LEU A 132 3.67 3.83 -15.99
N PRO A 133 4.66 3.32 -15.25
CA PRO A 133 5.99 3.09 -15.79
C PRO A 133 5.99 1.91 -16.78
N SER A 134 6.85 1.97 -17.79
CA SER A 134 7.19 0.82 -18.63
C SER A 134 8.46 0.15 -18.11
N GLU A 135 8.48 -1.18 -18.06
CA GLU A 135 9.71 -1.94 -17.76
C GLU A 135 10.63 -2.13 -18.97
N GLN A 136 10.18 -1.76 -20.17
CA GLN A 136 11.00 -1.90 -21.38
C GLN A 136 12.24 -0.99 -21.33
N THR A 137 13.41 -1.63 -21.23
CA THR A 137 14.68 -1.02 -21.62
C THR A 137 14.60 -0.59 -23.08
N ALA A 138 15.24 0.53 -23.43
CA ALA A 138 15.14 1.13 -24.77
C ALA A 138 15.52 0.19 -25.92
N GLU A 139 16.30 -0.85 -25.65
CA GLU A 139 16.66 -1.88 -26.64
C GLU A 139 15.46 -2.72 -27.09
N ALA A 140 14.47 -2.96 -26.23
CA ALA A 140 13.26 -3.70 -26.58
C ALA A 140 12.32 -2.84 -27.44
N THR A 141 12.15 -1.57 -27.07
CA THR A 141 11.34 -0.59 -27.81
C THR A 141 11.92 -0.31 -29.20
N ALA A 142 13.24 -0.22 -29.32
CA ALA A 142 13.91 -0.04 -30.62
C ALA A 142 13.74 -1.26 -31.54
N LYS A 143 13.74 -2.49 -31.00
CA LYS A 143 13.51 -3.72 -31.76
C LYS A 143 12.05 -3.90 -32.17
N GLU A 144 11.09 -3.47 -31.35
CA GLU A 144 9.65 -3.52 -31.69
C GLU A 144 9.25 -2.42 -32.67
N ALA A 145 9.77 -1.20 -32.52
CA ALA A 145 9.57 -0.12 -33.48
C ALA A 145 10.16 -0.48 -34.86
N ALA A 146 11.35 -1.09 -34.89
CA ALA A 146 11.95 -1.60 -36.12
C ALA A 146 11.15 -2.78 -36.74
N LYS A 147 10.42 -3.55 -35.94
CA LYS A 147 9.52 -4.61 -36.43
C LYS A 147 8.21 -4.05 -37.01
N ALA A 148 7.63 -3.04 -36.36
CA ALA A 148 6.42 -2.37 -36.84
C ALA A 148 6.64 -1.62 -38.17
N ASP A 149 7.83 -1.05 -38.36
CA ASP A 149 8.23 -0.36 -39.60
C ASP A 149 8.72 -1.32 -40.71
N SER A 150 8.87 -2.62 -40.41
CA SER A 150 9.34 -3.62 -41.38
C SER A 150 8.21 -4.29 -42.19
N LEU A 151 6.96 -3.81 -42.04
CA LEU A 151 5.81 -4.30 -42.80
C LEU A 151 5.67 -3.68 -44.20
N ASP A 152 6.56 -2.77 -44.60
CA ASP A 152 6.69 -2.36 -46.00
C ASP A 152 8.17 -2.15 -46.36
N ILE A 153 8.55 -2.65 -47.55
CA ILE A 153 9.82 -2.46 -48.28
C ILE A 153 10.85 -3.60 -48.15
N GLU A 154 10.70 -4.58 -49.06
CA GLU A 154 11.86 -5.22 -49.69
C GLU A 154 12.60 -4.18 -50.56
N ALA A 155 13.85 -3.85 -50.22
CA ALA A 155 14.98 -3.72 -51.15
C ALA A 155 16.15 -2.88 -50.58
N ASN A 156 17.26 -3.57 -50.31
CA ASN A 156 18.61 -3.25 -50.76
C ASN A 156 19.19 -1.84 -50.48
N ALA A 157 20.15 -1.74 -49.54
CA ALA A 157 21.47 -1.16 -49.83
C ALA A 157 22.43 -1.30 -48.63
N SER A 158 23.65 -1.73 -48.96
CA SER A 158 24.82 -1.82 -48.10
C SER A 158 25.27 -0.44 -47.61
N GLY A 159 25.48 -0.29 -46.30
CA GLY A 159 26.06 0.91 -45.70
C GLY A 159 26.55 0.62 -44.29
N LYS A 160 27.85 0.34 -44.15
CA LYS A 160 28.53 0.29 -42.86
C LYS A 160 28.46 1.68 -42.22
N ALA A 161 27.67 1.83 -41.17
CA ALA A 161 27.78 2.92 -40.21
C ALA A 161 28.35 2.33 -38.92
N GLU A 162 29.51 2.87 -38.55
CA GLU A 162 30.31 2.50 -37.40
C GLU A 162 29.54 2.76 -36.10
N ALA A 163 29.70 1.83 -35.17
CA ALA A 163 29.13 1.83 -33.85
C ALA A 163 29.58 3.06 -33.04
N SER A 164 28.63 3.88 -32.62
CA SER A 164 28.76 4.73 -31.44
C SER A 164 28.22 3.96 -30.23
N THR A 165 29.18 3.57 -29.40
CA THR A 165 29.10 3.00 -28.05
C THR A 165 28.11 3.70 -27.11
N GLU A 166 27.33 2.87 -26.39
CA GLU A 166 26.91 3.03 -25.00
C GLU A 166 26.39 4.43 -24.58
N THR A 167 25.17 4.76 -24.97
CA THR A 167 24.33 5.62 -24.12
C THR A 167 23.50 4.70 -23.25
N GLU A 168 23.91 4.50 -22.00
CA GLU A 168 23.00 4.00 -20.96
C GLU A 168 21.71 4.81 -21.07
N THR A 169 20.61 4.18 -21.47
CA THR A 169 19.35 4.89 -21.62
C THR A 169 18.81 5.24 -20.24
N LEU A 170 19.13 6.46 -19.81
CA LEU A 170 18.70 7.04 -18.55
C LEU A 170 17.17 7.21 -18.53
N GLY A 171 16.57 7.05 -17.35
CA GLY A 171 15.16 7.30 -17.09
C GLY A 171 14.22 6.13 -17.31
N VAL A 172 12.99 6.31 -16.83
CA VAL A 172 11.89 5.33 -16.82
C VAL A 172 10.90 5.69 -17.92
N GLY A 173 10.61 4.75 -18.83
CA GLY A 173 9.63 4.98 -19.89
C GLY A 173 8.19 5.03 -19.37
N ILE A 174 7.30 5.65 -20.14
CA ILE A 174 5.87 5.76 -19.83
C ILE A 174 5.05 4.84 -20.73
N ARG A 175 4.29 3.91 -20.13
CA ARG A 175 3.36 3.01 -20.87
C ARG A 175 1.90 3.46 -20.83
N PHE A 176 1.54 4.35 -19.89
CA PHE A 176 0.20 4.89 -19.79
C PHE A 176 0.22 6.24 -19.07
N VAL A 177 -0.66 7.14 -19.48
CA VAL A 177 -0.90 8.43 -18.82
C VAL A 177 -2.37 8.51 -18.49
N TYR A 178 -2.69 8.75 -17.21
CA TYR A 178 -4.06 8.86 -16.76
C TYR A 178 -4.70 10.14 -17.32
N PRO A 179 -5.90 10.04 -17.92
CA PRO A 179 -6.71 11.21 -18.23
C PRO A 179 -6.92 12.05 -16.96
N ASP A 180 -6.86 13.37 -17.10
CA ASP A 180 -7.05 14.34 -16.00
C ASP A 180 -5.99 14.31 -14.88
N SER A 181 -4.88 13.60 -15.09
CA SER A 181 -3.76 13.63 -14.16
C SER A 181 -2.88 14.88 -14.26
N PRO A 182 -2.05 15.18 -13.25
CA PRO A 182 -1.14 16.33 -13.29
C PRO A 182 -0.20 16.35 -14.51
N LEU A 183 0.23 15.17 -15.00
CA LEU A 183 1.08 15.08 -16.19
C LEU A 183 0.33 14.87 -17.51
N ALA A 184 -1.00 14.76 -17.52
CA ALA A 184 -1.79 14.39 -18.70
C ALA A 184 -1.52 15.23 -19.95
N ASN A 185 -1.24 16.53 -19.77
CA ASN A 185 -0.98 17.47 -20.88
C ASN A 185 0.52 17.74 -21.11
N ALA A 186 1.39 17.21 -20.24
CA ALA A 186 2.83 17.45 -20.28
C ALA A 186 3.57 16.29 -20.94
N VAL A 187 3.23 15.05 -20.57
CA VAL A 187 3.90 13.83 -21.02
C VAL A 187 3.01 12.97 -21.92
N GLN A 188 3.63 12.07 -22.68
CA GLN A 188 2.97 11.13 -23.57
C GLN A 188 3.70 9.79 -23.60
N LEU A 189 3.08 8.80 -24.24
CA LEU A 189 3.71 7.50 -24.47
C LEU A 189 5.06 7.65 -25.19
N GLY A 190 6.07 6.92 -24.71
CA GLY A 190 7.44 6.96 -25.24
C GLY A 190 8.34 8.03 -24.62
N ASP A 191 7.82 8.97 -23.84
CA ASP A 191 8.65 9.83 -22.99
C ASP A 191 9.36 9.01 -21.91
N ARG A 192 10.50 9.50 -21.43
CA ARG A 192 11.26 8.88 -20.32
C ARG A 192 11.47 9.86 -19.18
N ILE A 193 10.90 9.57 -18.01
CA ILE A 193 11.12 10.33 -16.78
C ILE A 193 12.57 10.14 -16.33
N VAL A 194 13.33 11.22 -16.16
CA VAL A 194 14.74 11.18 -15.75
C VAL A 194 15.00 11.82 -14.40
N ARG A 195 14.09 12.69 -13.93
CA ARG A 195 14.18 13.33 -12.61
C ARG A 195 12.78 13.60 -12.05
N ILE A 196 12.62 13.36 -10.75
CA ILE A 196 11.44 13.76 -9.96
C ILE A 196 11.95 14.51 -8.74
N ALA A 197 11.40 15.69 -8.47
CA ALA A 197 11.94 16.63 -7.48
C ALA A 197 13.45 16.84 -7.71
N ASP A 198 14.29 16.74 -6.69
CA ASP A 198 15.75 16.90 -6.80
C ASP A 198 16.49 15.58 -7.14
N GLN A 199 15.77 14.48 -7.40
CA GLN A 199 16.37 13.15 -7.53
C GLN A 199 16.29 12.60 -8.96
N ALA A 200 17.45 12.27 -9.52
CA ALA A 200 17.53 11.55 -10.78
C ALA A 200 17.02 10.12 -10.61
N VAL A 201 16.18 9.67 -11.54
CA VAL A 201 15.53 8.36 -11.50
C VAL A 201 15.91 7.53 -12.72
N ARG A 202 16.12 6.23 -12.51
CA ARG A 202 16.48 5.26 -13.56
C ARG A 202 15.57 4.04 -13.60
N THR A 203 14.92 3.70 -12.49
CA THR A 203 14.01 2.55 -12.38
C THR A 203 12.64 2.98 -11.87
N ALA A 204 11.61 2.19 -12.18
CA ALA A 204 10.25 2.44 -11.69
C ALA A 204 10.24 2.50 -10.15
N ASP A 205 10.94 1.58 -9.49
CA ASP A 205 11.12 1.55 -8.03
C ASP A 205 11.69 2.88 -7.50
N GLN A 206 12.69 3.47 -8.17
CA GLN A 206 13.22 4.78 -7.78
C GLN A 206 12.21 5.91 -7.95
N CYS A 207 11.41 5.90 -9.02
CA CYS A 207 10.33 6.87 -9.18
C CYS A 207 9.32 6.76 -8.03
N GLN A 208 8.94 5.53 -7.68
CA GLN A 208 8.02 5.21 -6.60
C GLN A 208 8.58 5.66 -5.23
N ASP A 209 9.83 5.35 -4.95
CA ASP A 209 10.51 5.76 -3.72
C ASP A 209 10.57 7.29 -3.56
N VAL A 210 10.82 8.01 -4.66
CA VAL A 210 10.85 9.47 -4.65
C VAL A 210 9.45 10.03 -4.43
N ILE A 211 8.45 9.57 -5.18
CA ILE A 211 7.10 10.13 -5.12
C ILE A 211 6.41 9.85 -3.79
N ASN A 212 6.72 8.73 -3.12
CA ASN A 212 6.12 8.34 -1.85
C ASN A 212 6.46 9.29 -0.70
N ARG A 213 7.49 10.15 -0.86
CA ARG A 213 7.84 11.18 0.12
C ARG A 213 6.93 12.41 0.05
N PHE A 214 6.20 12.55 -1.05
CA PHE A 214 5.32 13.68 -1.30
C PHE A 214 3.85 13.27 -1.13
N ALA A 215 3.06 14.18 -0.59
CA ALA A 215 1.63 13.99 -0.47
C ALA A 215 0.88 14.66 -1.63
N ALA A 216 -0.37 14.25 -1.83
CA ALA A 216 -1.30 14.99 -2.66
C ALA A 216 -1.38 16.46 -2.19
N GLY A 217 -1.34 17.39 -3.13
CA GLY A 217 -1.27 18.84 -2.86
C GLY A 217 0.14 19.42 -2.92
N ASP A 218 1.18 18.61 -2.75
CA ASP A 218 2.57 19.06 -2.86
C ASP A 218 2.90 19.43 -4.31
N THR A 219 3.85 20.35 -4.51
CA THR A 219 4.35 20.71 -5.84
C THR A 219 5.70 20.06 -6.09
N VAL A 220 5.81 19.35 -7.21
CA VAL A 220 7.01 18.62 -7.62
C VAL A 220 7.39 19.01 -9.04
N GLU A 221 8.69 19.22 -9.27
CA GLU A 221 9.25 19.35 -10.62
C GLU A 221 9.56 17.97 -11.18
N VAL A 222 9.13 17.72 -12.41
CA VAL A 222 9.41 16.47 -13.13
C VAL A 222 10.14 16.81 -14.43
N GLU A 223 11.21 16.07 -14.71
CA GLU A 223 11.92 16.15 -15.99
C GLU A 223 11.82 14.83 -16.76
N TRP A 224 11.65 14.97 -18.07
CA TRP A 224 11.63 13.84 -18.99
C TRP A 224 12.38 14.14 -20.27
N ILE A 225 12.75 13.08 -20.98
CA ILE A 225 13.34 13.17 -22.31
C ILE A 225 12.27 12.83 -23.34
N ARG A 226 12.09 13.72 -24.33
CA ARG A 226 11.28 13.50 -25.54
C ARG A 226 12.15 13.71 -26.76
N SER A 227 12.28 12.69 -27.61
CA SER A 227 13.09 12.77 -28.85
C SER A 227 14.52 13.31 -28.62
N GLY A 228 15.14 12.93 -27.49
CA GLY A 228 16.50 13.35 -27.10
C GLY A 228 16.62 14.74 -26.45
N GLN A 229 15.52 15.48 -26.30
CA GLN A 229 15.50 16.77 -25.61
C GLN A 229 14.90 16.65 -24.22
N THR A 230 15.54 17.28 -23.23
CA THR A 230 15.02 17.37 -21.86
C THR A 230 13.93 18.44 -21.78
N GLN A 231 12.80 18.07 -21.20
CA GLN A 231 11.68 18.94 -20.88
C GLN A 231 11.42 18.86 -19.37
N SER A 232 10.86 19.92 -18.79
CA SER A 232 10.48 19.93 -17.38
C SER A 232 9.17 20.65 -17.15
N VAL A 233 8.47 20.27 -16.08
CA VAL A 233 7.25 20.94 -15.62
C VAL A 233 7.14 20.83 -14.10
N SER A 234 6.68 21.90 -13.45
CA SER A 234 6.25 21.84 -12.05
C SER A 234 4.76 21.59 -11.98
N VAL A 235 4.36 20.52 -11.28
CA VAL A 235 2.96 20.10 -11.16
C VAL A 235 2.57 19.93 -9.70
N ASN A 236 1.28 20.16 -9.41
CA ASN A 236 0.71 19.83 -8.12
C ASN A 236 0.25 18.36 -8.15
N LEU A 237 0.69 17.55 -7.17
CA LEU A 237 0.37 16.14 -7.10
C LEU A 237 -1.11 15.93 -6.78
N ALA A 238 -1.77 15.06 -7.54
CA ALA A 238 -3.14 14.66 -7.28
C ALA A 238 -3.19 13.60 -6.16
N SER A 239 -4.41 13.26 -5.71
CA SER A 239 -4.64 12.02 -4.96
C SER A 239 -4.71 10.82 -5.91
N LEU A 240 -4.35 9.65 -5.40
CA LEU A 240 -4.48 8.40 -6.16
C LEU A 240 -5.93 8.19 -6.63
N PRO A 241 -6.13 7.73 -7.88
CA PRO A 241 -7.45 7.56 -8.45
C PRO A 241 -8.18 6.39 -7.78
N GLU A 242 -9.50 6.54 -7.68
CA GLU A 242 -10.43 5.51 -7.19
C GLU A 242 -10.99 4.63 -8.32
N SER A 243 -10.86 5.07 -9.57
CA SER A 243 -11.33 4.32 -10.74
C SER A 243 -10.24 3.40 -11.30
N VAL A 244 -10.67 2.26 -11.83
CA VAL A 244 -9.81 1.40 -12.65
C VAL A 244 -9.82 1.95 -14.08
N PRO A 245 -8.66 2.14 -14.73
CA PRO A 245 -8.63 2.46 -16.16
C PRO A 245 -9.36 1.39 -16.97
N SER A 246 -10.09 1.79 -18.01
CA SER A 246 -10.80 0.86 -18.89
C SER A 246 -9.85 -0.08 -19.64
N GLU A 247 -8.69 0.46 -20.02
CA GLU A 247 -7.60 -0.25 -20.68
C GLU A 247 -6.28 0.15 -20.04
N VAL A 248 -5.42 -0.85 -19.83
CA VAL A 248 -4.06 -0.69 -19.32
C VAL A 248 -3.16 -1.50 -20.25
N PRO A 249 -2.22 -0.86 -20.98
CA PRO A 249 -1.26 -1.58 -21.79
C PRO A 249 -0.37 -2.46 -20.92
N LEU A 250 -0.11 -3.71 -21.33
CA LEU A 250 0.76 -4.61 -20.58
C LEU A 250 2.15 -4.02 -20.38
N ARG A 251 2.78 -4.29 -19.24
CA ARG A 251 4.15 -3.85 -18.93
C ARG A 251 5.18 -4.30 -19.96
N ILE A 252 4.99 -5.52 -20.46
CA ILE A 252 5.86 -6.15 -21.45
C ILE A 252 4.95 -6.73 -22.53
N SER A 253 5.15 -6.28 -23.77
CA SER A 253 4.72 -7.05 -24.94
C SER A 253 5.54 -8.33 -24.99
N THR A 254 5.14 -9.37 -24.26
CA THR A 254 5.70 -10.69 -24.53
C THR A 254 5.21 -11.11 -25.90
N VAL A 255 6.14 -11.28 -26.84
CA VAL A 255 5.95 -12.03 -28.08
C VAL A 255 5.14 -13.27 -27.71
N ALA A 256 4.03 -13.47 -28.42
CA ALA A 256 3.13 -14.61 -28.28
C ALA A 256 3.90 -15.82 -27.78
N ALA A 257 3.61 -16.24 -26.54
CA ALA A 257 4.03 -17.55 -26.06
C ALA A 257 3.74 -18.52 -27.21
N ASP A 258 4.77 -19.23 -27.69
CA ASP A 258 4.60 -20.23 -28.73
C ASP A 258 3.38 -21.06 -28.33
N ALA A 259 2.33 -21.02 -29.15
CA ALA A 259 1.02 -21.63 -28.88
C ALA A 259 1.08 -23.17 -28.70
N ASN A 260 2.29 -23.73 -28.60
CA ASN A 260 2.66 -25.11 -28.38
C ASN A 260 3.33 -25.39 -27.02
N GLN A 261 3.46 -24.40 -26.11
CA GLN A 261 3.80 -24.69 -24.71
C GLN A 261 2.53 -24.77 -23.87
N ASP A 262 2.14 -26.02 -23.63
CA ASP A 262 0.96 -26.48 -22.90
C ASP A 262 0.78 -25.81 -21.53
N GLN A 263 -0.47 -25.40 -21.27
CA GLN A 263 -1.17 -25.26 -19.99
C GLN A 263 -0.34 -24.89 -18.75
N SER A 264 -0.58 -23.67 -18.22
CA SER A 264 -0.20 -23.24 -16.86
C SER A 264 -0.35 -24.36 -15.83
N SER A 265 0.70 -24.64 -15.07
CA SER A 265 0.72 -25.76 -14.12
C SER A 265 0.34 -25.30 -12.71
N VAL A 266 -0.53 -26.08 -12.05
CA VAL A 266 -0.76 -25.95 -10.60
C VAL A 266 0.14 -26.94 -9.87
N THR A 267 0.97 -26.43 -8.96
CA THR A 267 1.88 -27.23 -8.14
C THR A 267 1.60 -27.02 -6.66
N GLU A 268 1.78 -28.06 -5.86
CA GLU A 268 1.72 -27.96 -4.40
C GLU A 268 3.05 -27.41 -3.85
N ILE A 269 2.96 -26.43 -2.94
CA ILE A 269 4.08 -25.94 -2.15
C ILE A 269 3.95 -26.50 -0.73
N LYS A 270 4.99 -27.18 -0.27
CA LYS A 270 5.05 -27.74 1.09
C LYS A 270 5.80 -26.82 2.03
N ILE A 271 5.16 -26.44 3.12
CA ILE A 271 5.79 -25.70 4.21
C ILE A 271 6.18 -26.69 5.30
N PRO A 272 7.48 -26.90 5.60
CA PRO A 272 7.95 -28.01 6.44
C PRO A 272 7.31 -28.15 7.83
N GLU A 273 6.82 -27.04 8.40
CA GLU A 273 6.25 -26.98 9.76
C GLU A 273 4.73 -26.90 9.77
N GLU A 274 4.08 -26.89 8.62
CA GLU A 274 2.64 -26.64 8.50
C GLU A 274 1.98 -27.85 7.83
N ALA A 275 0.91 -28.34 8.44
CA ALA A 275 0.12 -29.43 7.86
C ALA A 275 -0.82 -28.93 6.75
N ALA A 276 -1.08 -27.62 6.71
CA ALA A 276 -1.95 -27.00 5.73
C ALA A 276 -1.30 -27.01 4.34
N GLU A 277 -2.10 -27.38 3.35
CA GLU A 277 -1.68 -27.45 1.96
C GLU A 277 -1.68 -26.05 1.32
N CYS A 278 -0.84 -25.87 0.31
CA CYS A 278 -0.82 -24.65 -0.48
C CYS A 278 -0.54 -24.97 -1.94
N HIS A 279 -1.28 -24.32 -2.83
CA HIS A 279 -1.16 -24.53 -4.27
C HIS A 279 -0.71 -23.24 -4.95
N VAL A 280 0.11 -23.36 -5.98
CA VAL A 280 0.53 -22.25 -6.82
C VAL A 280 0.26 -22.55 -8.27
N LEU A 281 -0.44 -21.64 -8.94
CA LEU A 281 -0.61 -21.62 -10.39
C LEU A 281 0.45 -20.69 -10.98
N VAL A 282 1.34 -21.27 -11.79
CA VAL A 282 2.37 -20.53 -12.53
C VAL A 282 1.94 -20.43 -14.00
N PRO A 283 1.86 -19.23 -14.58
CA PRO A 283 1.59 -19.05 -16.01
C PRO A 283 2.61 -19.78 -16.88
N ALA A 284 2.17 -20.34 -18.00
CA ALA A 284 3.08 -20.99 -18.96
C ALA A 284 4.09 -20.00 -19.58
N SER A 285 3.76 -18.71 -19.58
CA SER A 285 4.62 -17.63 -20.05
C SER A 285 5.74 -17.23 -19.06
N TYR A 286 5.74 -17.76 -17.84
CA TYR A 286 6.75 -17.42 -16.85
C TYR A 286 8.08 -18.15 -17.13
N ASN A 287 9.14 -17.38 -17.35
CA ASN A 287 10.47 -17.88 -17.71
C ASN A 287 11.55 -17.68 -16.63
N GLY A 288 11.20 -17.06 -15.50
CA GLY A 288 12.14 -16.76 -14.41
C GLY A 288 13.04 -15.54 -14.62
N GLU A 289 12.97 -14.86 -15.76
CA GLU A 289 13.76 -13.65 -16.03
C GLU A 289 12.98 -12.38 -15.73
N THR A 290 11.66 -12.42 -15.92
CA THR A 290 10.75 -11.29 -15.76
C THR A 290 10.01 -11.36 -14.43
N LYS A 291 9.83 -10.20 -13.77
CA LYS A 291 9.02 -10.09 -12.55
C LYS A 291 7.53 -10.24 -12.85
N PHE A 292 6.85 -11.16 -12.19
CA PHE A 292 5.40 -11.36 -12.29
C PHE A 292 4.70 -10.85 -11.03
N GLY A 293 3.47 -10.38 -11.14
CA GLY A 293 2.67 -10.01 -9.97
C GLY A 293 2.25 -11.25 -9.19
N LEU A 294 1.89 -11.08 -7.92
CA LEU A 294 1.44 -12.17 -7.06
C LEU A 294 0.02 -11.92 -6.58
N LEU A 295 -0.90 -12.82 -6.94
CA LEU A 295 -2.25 -12.86 -6.40
C LEU A 295 -2.35 -13.95 -5.33
N VAL A 296 -2.44 -13.55 -4.07
CA VAL A 296 -2.74 -14.44 -2.95
C VAL A 296 -4.25 -14.61 -2.87
N TRP A 297 -4.75 -15.67 -3.50
CA TRP A 297 -6.16 -16.03 -3.56
C TRP A 297 -6.59 -16.87 -2.35
N ILE A 298 -7.29 -16.23 -1.42
CA ILE A 298 -7.84 -16.84 -0.21
C ILE A 298 -9.30 -17.21 -0.44
N GLN A 299 -9.54 -18.50 -0.67
CA GLN A 299 -10.88 -19.05 -0.79
C GLN A 299 -11.54 -19.27 0.59
N PRO A 300 -12.87 -19.48 0.65
CA PRO A 300 -13.51 -20.01 1.85
C PRO A 300 -12.87 -21.33 2.31
N PRO A 301 -12.94 -21.65 3.62
CA PRO A 301 -12.42 -22.91 4.16
C PRO A 301 -12.97 -24.13 3.41
N GLY A 302 -12.08 -25.09 3.15
CA GLY A 302 -12.39 -26.28 2.38
C GLY A 302 -11.22 -26.68 1.46
N PRO A 303 -11.33 -27.86 0.82
CA PRO A 303 -10.27 -28.38 -0.03
C PRO A 303 -10.04 -27.47 -1.25
N VAL A 304 -8.78 -27.24 -1.59
CA VAL A 304 -8.38 -26.61 -2.86
C VAL A 304 -8.35 -27.70 -3.92
N GLU A 305 -9.20 -27.59 -4.95
CA GLU A 305 -9.14 -28.48 -6.12
C GLU A 305 -8.26 -27.84 -7.22
N PRO A 306 -7.10 -28.42 -7.56
CA PRO A 306 -6.17 -27.81 -8.52
C PRO A 306 -6.81 -27.46 -9.87
N HIS A 307 -7.68 -28.33 -10.39
CA HIS A 307 -8.38 -28.10 -11.66
C HIS A 307 -9.34 -26.91 -11.61
N LYS A 308 -10.07 -26.72 -10.50
CA LYS A 308 -10.95 -25.56 -10.32
C LYS A 308 -10.14 -24.28 -10.19
N LEU A 309 -9.05 -24.32 -9.43
CA LEU A 309 -8.13 -23.19 -9.27
C LEU A 309 -7.56 -22.76 -10.62
N GLN A 310 -7.07 -23.73 -11.41
CA GLN A 310 -6.56 -23.50 -12.76
C GLN A 310 -7.66 -22.90 -13.66
N GLN A 311 -8.84 -23.53 -13.73
CA GLN A 311 -9.95 -23.02 -14.55
C GLN A 311 -10.36 -21.60 -14.17
N GLN A 312 -10.32 -21.27 -12.88
CA GLN A 312 -10.75 -19.97 -12.39
C GLN A 312 -9.77 -18.84 -12.75
N TRP A 313 -8.47 -19.11 -12.73
CA TRP A 313 -7.45 -18.05 -12.78
C TRP A 313 -6.48 -18.13 -13.96
N GLN A 314 -6.42 -19.23 -14.71
CA GLN A 314 -5.45 -19.43 -15.77
C GLN A 314 -5.46 -18.33 -16.85
N GLU A 315 -6.65 -17.92 -17.29
CA GLU A 315 -6.78 -16.86 -18.31
C GLU A 315 -6.19 -15.54 -17.79
N LEU A 316 -6.51 -15.18 -16.54
CA LEU A 316 -6.00 -13.97 -15.91
C LEU A 316 -4.49 -14.04 -15.67
N ALA A 317 -4.03 -15.17 -15.13
CA ALA A 317 -2.64 -15.45 -14.82
C ALA A 317 -1.74 -15.31 -16.06
N ASN A 318 -2.18 -15.88 -17.18
CA ASN A 318 -1.47 -15.79 -18.45
C ASN A 318 -1.55 -14.39 -19.08
N SER A 319 -2.72 -13.77 -19.08
CA SER A 319 -2.91 -12.48 -19.75
C SER A 319 -2.31 -11.29 -19.01
N GLN A 320 -2.08 -11.40 -17.69
CA GLN A 320 -1.64 -10.28 -16.84
C GLN A 320 -0.31 -10.53 -16.12
N GLN A 321 0.38 -11.63 -16.46
CA GLN A 321 1.65 -12.01 -15.83
C GLN A 321 1.52 -12.10 -14.31
N LEU A 322 0.55 -12.89 -13.83
CA LEU A 322 0.29 -13.10 -12.42
C LEU A 322 0.54 -14.55 -12.03
N ILE A 323 1.34 -14.75 -10.97
CA ILE A 323 1.42 -16.00 -10.25
C ILE A 323 0.29 -16.01 -9.21
N VAL A 324 -0.47 -17.10 -9.10
CA VAL A 324 -1.59 -17.19 -8.17
C VAL A 324 -1.27 -18.19 -7.08
N LEU A 325 -1.19 -17.70 -5.84
CA LEU A 325 -0.97 -18.49 -4.63
C LEU A 325 -2.31 -18.74 -3.94
N CYS A 326 -2.61 -20.00 -3.63
CA CYS A 326 -3.84 -20.39 -2.95
C CYS A 326 -3.52 -21.19 -1.68
N PRO A 327 -3.44 -20.53 -0.51
CA PRO A 327 -3.31 -21.21 0.77
C PRO A 327 -4.63 -21.88 1.15
N GLN A 328 -4.56 -23.10 1.70
CA GLN A 328 -5.71 -23.81 2.25
C GLN A 328 -5.76 -23.63 3.77
N SER A 329 -6.96 -23.33 4.30
CA SER A 329 -7.20 -23.33 5.75
C SER A 329 -6.92 -24.70 6.34
N ALA A 330 -6.23 -24.76 7.48
CA ALA A 330 -6.07 -25.97 8.27
C ALA A 330 -7.39 -26.40 8.92
N ALA A 331 -8.27 -25.44 9.21
CA ALA A 331 -9.59 -25.67 9.75
C ALA A 331 -10.63 -25.86 8.64
N GLU A 332 -11.51 -26.85 8.80
CA GLU A 332 -12.51 -27.21 7.79
C GLU A 332 -13.66 -26.18 7.68
N GLU A 333 -14.01 -25.51 8.77
CA GLU A 333 -15.24 -24.69 8.85
C GLU A 333 -15.00 -23.17 8.81
N ARG A 334 -13.85 -22.70 9.33
CA ARG A 334 -13.54 -21.27 9.42
C ARG A 334 -12.05 -21.03 9.39
N TRP A 335 -11.65 -19.91 8.81
CA TRP A 335 -10.30 -19.40 8.98
C TRP A 335 -10.08 -18.95 10.44
N GLU A 336 -8.92 -19.23 10.99
CA GLU A 336 -8.46 -18.74 12.29
C GLU A 336 -7.52 -17.55 12.11
N PRO A 337 -7.63 -16.49 12.94
CA PRO A 337 -6.75 -15.32 12.80
C PRO A 337 -5.25 -15.64 12.86
N THR A 338 -4.85 -16.71 13.55
CA THR A 338 -3.46 -17.17 13.65
C THR A 338 -2.91 -17.72 12.34
N GLU A 339 -3.78 -18.08 11.39
CA GLU A 339 -3.36 -18.60 10.07
C GLU A 339 -2.76 -17.52 9.16
N THR A 340 -2.80 -16.24 9.54
CA THR A 340 -2.02 -15.20 8.83
C THR A 340 -0.53 -15.51 8.83
N ALA A 341 -0.01 -16.14 9.88
CA ALA A 341 1.38 -16.58 9.95
C ALA A 341 1.68 -17.66 8.89
N PHE A 342 0.76 -18.61 8.68
CA PHE A 342 0.87 -19.62 7.63
C PHE A 342 0.84 -18.98 6.24
N ILE A 343 -0.12 -18.09 5.97
CA ILE A 343 -0.21 -17.38 4.69
C ILE A 343 1.07 -16.57 4.43
N LYS A 344 1.64 -15.96 5.47
CA LYS A 344 2.91 -15.22 5.35
C LYS A 344 4.07 -16.14 4.95
N LYS A 345 4.14 -17.35 5.54
CA LYS A 345 5.16 -18.35 5.17
C LYS A 345 4.99 -18.82 3.72
N THR A 346 3.77 -19.04 3.25
CA THR A 346 3.53 -19.46 1.86
C THR A 346 3.87 -18.36 0.87
N VAL A 347 3.55 -17.09 1.17
CA VAL A 347 4.01 -15.95 0.36
C VAL A 347 5.53 -15.89 0.34
N GLY A 348 6.20 -16.02 1.50
CA GLY A 348 7.66 -16.05 1.58
C GLY A 348 8.28 -17.14 0.69
N SER A 349 7.71 -18.35 0.70
CA SER A 349 8.16 -19.45 -0.17
C SER A 349 8.01 -19.14 -1.66
N VAL A 350 7.01 -18.35 -2.06
CA VAL A 350 6.86 -17.90 -3.45
C VAL A 350 7.88 -16.82 -3.79
N LEU A 351 8.12 -15.87 -2.90
CA LEU A 351 9.14 -14.82 -3.09
C LEU A 351 10.56 -15.41 -3.22
N ASP A 352 10.85 -16.49 -2.50
CA ASP A 352 12.13 -17.20 -2.60
C ASP A 352 12.28 -18.01 -3.90
N GLY A 353 11.16 -18.49 -4.46
CA GLY A 353 11.14 -19.38 -5.62
C GLY A 353 10.93 -18.68 -6.97
N TYR A 354 10.38 -17.47 -6.97
CA TYR A 354 9.94 -16.76 -8.17
C TYR A 354 10.35 -15.28 -8.15
N GLN A 355 10.60 -14.71 -9.33
CA GLN A 355 10.80 -13.27 -9.50
C GLN A 355 9.44 -12.58 -9.42
N ILE A 356 9.15 -12.01 -8.25
CA ILE A 356 7.90 -11.30 -7.99
C ILE A 356 8.11 -9.79 -8.11
N ASP A 357 7.10 -9.11 -8.64
CA ASP A 357 6.98 -7.67 -8.63
C ASP A 357 6.37 -7.21 -7.29
N ASP A 358 7.20 -6.59 -6.46
CA ASP A 358 6.84 -6.13 -5.11
C ASP A 358 5.72 -5.07 -5.11
N ASP A 359 5.50 -4.38 -6.24
CA ASP A 359 4.43 -3.41 -6.40
C ASP A 359 3.08 -4.04 -6.80
N ARG A 360 3.06 -5.35 -7.10
CA ARG A 360 1.87 -6.10 -7.55
C ARG A 360 1.59 -7.35 -6.71
N ILE A 361 1.91 -7.30 -5.42
CA ILE A 361 1.48 -8.32 -4.45
C ILE A 361 0.10 -7.94 -3.89
N VAL A 362 -0.91 -8.73 -4.24
CA VAL A 362 -2.31 -8.49 -3.88
C VAL A 362 -2.89 -9.70 -3.17
N VAL A 363 -3.63 -9.46 -2.09
CA VAL A 363 -4.44 -10.49 -1.43
C VAL A 363 -5.90 -10.32 -1.84
N ALA A 364 -6.55 -11.41 -2.23
CA ALA A 364 -7.93 -11.40 -2.67
C ALA A 364 -8.71 -12.57 -2.09
N GLY A 365 -10.01 -12.39 -1.87
CA GLY A 365 -10.87 -13.48 -1.42
C GLY A 365 -12.35 -13.26 -1.61
N THR A 366 -13.15 -14.26 -1.22
CA THR A 366 -14.61 -14.20 -1.11
C THR A 366 -15.06 -14.62 0.29
N ASP A 367 -16.17 -14.06 0.77
CA ASP A 367 -16.81 -14.46 2.04
C ASP A 367 -15.82 -14.57 3.23
N ALA A 368 -15.68 -15.74 3.86
CA ALA A 368 -14.72 -15.96 4.94
C ALA A 368 -13.26 -15.77 4.51
N GLY A 369 -12.92 -16.10 3.25
CA GLY A 369 -11.61 -15.85 2.66
C GLY A 369 -11.33 -14.36 2.44
N ALA A 370 -12.33 -13.56 2.09
CA ALA A 370 -12.20 -12.10 2.01
C ALA A 370 -11.98 -11.45 3.38
N THR A 371 -12.63 -11.98 4.43
CA THR A 371 -12.38 -11.58 5.82
C THR A 371 -10.91 -11.83 6.19
N MET A 372 -10.38 -13.00 5.82
CA MET A 372 -8.97 -13.34 6.03
C MET A 372 -8.02 -12.49 5.16
N ALA A 373 -8.43 -12.11 3.94
CA ALA A 373 -7.67 -11.20 3.09
C ALA A 373 -7.50 -9.81 3.73
N TYR A 374 -8.56 -9.26 4.34
CA TYR A 374 -8.44 -8.02 5.13
C TYR A 374 -7.48 -8.17 6.30
N LEU A 375 -7.63 -9.24 7.08
CA LEU A 375 -6.79 -9.50 8.24
C LEU A 375 -5.31 -9.60 7.84
N PHE A 376 -5.00 -10.43 6.86
CA PHE A 376 -3.65 -10.63 6.35
C PHE A 376 -3.06 -9.35 5.75
N GLY A 377 -3.83 -8.63 4.93
CA GLY A 377 -3.36 -7.41 4.28
C GLY A 377 -3.09 -6.26 5.26
N PHE A 378 -3.90 -6.10 6.31
CA PHE A 378 -3.65 -5.10 7.35
C PHE A 378 -2.43 -5.43 8.22
N GLU A 379 -2.15 -6.71 8.46
CA GLU A 379 -0.98 -7.13 9.24
C GLU A 379 0.33 -7.07 8.44
N ASN A 380 0.26 -7.10 7.09
CA ASN A 380 1.42 -7.24 6.21
C ASN A 380 1.48 -6.14 5.12
N ARG A 381 1.16 -4.89 5.47
CA ARG A 381 1.10 -3.75 4.52
C ARG A 381 2.41 -3.43 3.81
N SER A 382 3.55 -3.72 4.43
CA SER A 382 4.85 -3.54 3.78
C SER A 382 5.01 -4.50 2.58
N LEU A 383 4.40 -5.68 2.67
CA LEU A 383 4.43 -6.74 1.67
C LEU A 383 3.29 -6.63 0.65
N VAL A 384 2.07 -6.32 1.08
CA VAL A 384 0.86 -6.34 0.24
C VAL A 384 0.49 -4.94 -0.20
N LYS A 385 0.33 -4.71 -1.50
CA LYS A 385 -0.04 -3.40 -2.07
C LYS A 385 -1.54 -3.24 -2.33
N GLY A 386 -2.28 -4.34 -2.33
CA GLY A 386 -3.72 -4.32 -2.60
C GLY A 386 -4.50 -5.40 -1.85
N ILE A 387 -5.71 -5.05 -1.41
CA ILE A 387 -6.72 -5.98 -0.88
C ILE A 387 -7.93 -5.96 -1.81
N ALA A 388 -8.32 -7.12 -2.33
CA ALA A 388 -9.50 -7.28 -3.18
C ALA A 388 -10.53 -8.22 -2.51
N ALA A 389 -11.71 -7.68 -2.17
CA ALA A 389 -12.72 -8.43 -1.43
C ALA A 389 -14.04 -8.48 -2.20
N LEU A 390 -14.52 -9.70 -2.48
CA LEU A 390 -15.85 -9.90 -3.03
C LEU A 390 -16.86 -10.25 -1.92
N GLY A 391 -17.94 -9.47 -1.87
CA GLY A 391 -19.11 -9.77 -1.05
C GLY A 391 -18.86 -9.68 0.46
N ALA A 392 -17.76 -9.07 0.90
CA ALA A 392 -17.38 -8.98 2.30
C ALA A 392 -17.07 -7.54 2.74
N ALA A 393 -17.58 -7.20 3.92
CA ALA A 393 -17.29 -5.97 4.63
C ALA A 393 -15.93 -6.04 5.36
N VAL A 394 -15.40 -4.89 5.76
CA VAL A 394 -14.21 -4.84 6.61
C VAL A 394 -14.58 -5.40 7.99
N PRO A 395 -13.76 -6.30 8.59
CA PRO A 395 -14.07 -6.90 9.88
C PRO A 395 -14.25 -5.86 11.00
N LEU A 396 -15.38 -5.90 11.71
CA LEU A 396 -15.76 -4.91 12.73
C LEU A 396 -14.72 -4.68 13.85
N ARG A 397 -13.96 -5.71 14.21
CA ARG A 397 -12.99 -5.65 15.31
C ARG A 397 -11.60 -5.22 14.86
N GLN A 398 -11.43 -4.96 13.57
CA GLN A 398 -10.15 -4.59 13.01
C GLN A 398 -10.29 -3.19 12.41
N SER A 399 -9.69 -2.22 13.10
CA SER A 399 -9.61 -0.87 12.55
C SER A 399 -8.48 -0.86 11.53
N PRO A 400 -8.72 -0.44 10.28
CA PRO A 400 -7.64 -0.19 9.35
C PRO A 400 -6.67 0.83 9.96
N PRO A 401 -5.35 0.60 9.91
CA PRO A 401 -4.37 1.57 10.39
C PRO A 401 -4.47 2.86 9.57
N MET A 402 -3.91 3.95 10.08
CA MET A 402 -3.77 5.17 9.27
C MET A 402 -2.88 4.90 8.05
N ASN A 403 -3.18 5.53 6.92
CA ASN A 403 -2.33 5.42 5.75
C ASN A 403 -1.01 6.17 5.97
N GLU A 404 0.09 5.58 5.50
CA GLU A 404 1.46 6.05 5.75
C GLU A 404 2.32 5.93 4.48
N PRO A 405 3.33 6.80 4.30
CA PRO A 405 4.19 6.80 3.11
C PRO A 405 4.81 5.44 2.78
N ALA A 406 5.27 4.71 3.79
CA ALA A 406 6.00 3.44 3.63
C ALA A 406 5.08 2.25 3.33
N ASP A 407 3.82 2.32 3.75
CA ASP A 407 2.88 1.19 3.78
C ASP A 407 1.68 1.47 2.87
N ARG A 408 1.94 1.58 1.57
CA ARG A 408 0.90 1.76 0.53
C ARG A 408 -0.05 0.58 0.52
N LEU A 409 -1.35 0.87 0.60
CA LEU A 409 -2.39 -0.14 0.46
C LEU A 409 -3.59 0.41 -0.34
N ALA A 410 -4.00 -0.31 -1.37
CA ALA A 410 -5.18 -0.01 -2.15
C ALA A 410 -6.30 -1.04 -1.92
N PHE A 411 -7.55 -0.63 -2.13
CA PHE A 411 -8.71 -1.50 -1.93
C PHE A 411 -9.53 -1.63 -3.21
N LEU A 412 -9.89 -2.87 -3.54
CA LEU A 412 -10.90 -3.20 -4.52
C LEU A 412 -12.04 -3.96 -3.84
N MET A 413 -13.14 -3.28 -3.59
CA MET A 413 -14.31 -3.86 -2.93
C MET A 413 -15.37 -4.18 -3.98
N VAL A 414 -15.79 -5.43 -4.08
CA VAL A 414 -16.82 -5.85 -5.03
C VAL A 414 -18.09 -6.17 -4.27
N SER A 415 -19.12 -5.35 -4.48
CA SER A 415 -20.45 -5.55 -3.91
C SER A 415 -21.30 -6.46 -4.81
N VAL A 416 -22.11 -7.32 -4.20
CA VAL A 416 -23.06 -8.18 -4.92
C VAL A 416 -24.42 -7.49 -4.96
N SER A 417 -25.02 -7.42 -6.14
CA SER A 417 -26.33 -6.79 -6.35
C SER A 417 -27.40 -7.39 -5.42
N ASN A 418 -28.15 -6.53 -4.74
CA ASN A 418 -29.20 -6.90 -3.75
C ASN A 418 -28.70 -7.63 -2.49
N SER A 419 -27.39 -7.67 -2.24
CA SER A 419 -26.86 -8.26 -1.00
C SER A 419 -27.16 -7.37 0.22
N PRO A 420 -27.55 -7.93 1.38
CA PRO A 420 -27.77 -7.16 2.60
C PRO A 420 -26.49 -6.48 3.12
N ILE A 421 -25.31 -6.93 2.69
CA ILE A 421 -24.01 -6.37 3.10
C ILE A 421 -23.56 -5.18 2.23
N ALA A 422 -24.24 -4.89 1.12
CA ALA A 422 -23.83 -3.84 0.18
C ALA A 422 -23.72 -2.45 0.85
N ALA A 423 -24.69 -2.10 1.70
CA ALA A 423 -24.67 -0.84 2.44
C ALA A 423 -23.49 -0.76 3.44
N ARG A 424 -23.08 -1.92 3.98
CA ARG A 424 -21.92 -2.01 4.86
C ARG A 424 -20.62 -1.81 4.10
N ILE A 425 -20.48 -2.44 2.92
CA ILE A 425 -19.33 -2.26 2.03
C ILE A 425 -19.15 -0.77 1.68
N GLU A 426 -20.22 -0.06 1.32
CA GLU A 426 -20.15 1.39 1.03
C GLU A 426 -19.73 2.22 2.25
N THR A 427 -20.24 1.86 3.44
CA THR A 427 -19.86 2.53 4.69
C THR A 427 -18.38 2.32 5.00
N ASP A 428 -17.88 1.10 4.83
CA ASP A 428 -16.48 0.77 5.06
C ASP A 428 -15.58 1.44 3.99
N ALA A 429 -16.01 1.51 2.74
CA ALA A 429 -15.31 2.24 1.67
C ALA A 429 -15.16 3.73 2.01
N LEU A 430 -16.21 4.38 2.51
CA LEU A 430 -16.15 5.76 3.00
C LEU A 430 -15.21 5.91 4.20
N ALA A 431 -15.17 4.94 5.11
CA ALA A 431 -14.25 4.95 6.25
C ALA A 431 -12.77 4.84 5.80
N LEU A 432 -12.49 3.95 4.84
CA LEU A 432 -11.14 3.79 4.25
C LEU A 432 -10.70 5.05 3.48
N ARG A 433 -11.60 5.69 2.72
CA ARG A 433 -11.32 6.97 2.05
C ARG A 433 -11.01 8.10 3.04
N LYS A 434 -11.68 8.14 4.20
CA LYS A 434 -11.35 9.10 5.27
C LYS A 434 -9.95 8.89 5.84
N LEU A 435 -9.43 7.67 5.76
CA LEU A 435 -8.05 7.31 6.08
C LEU A 435 -7.09 7.54 4.91
N ARG A 436 -7.54 8.18 3.82
CA ARG A 436 -6.78 8.53 2.62
C ARG A 436 -6.26 7.34 1.80
N PHE A 437 -6.84 6.16 1.98
CA PHE A 437 -6.59 5.03 1.09
C PHE A 437 -7.33 5.21 -0.25
N PRO A 438 -6.73 4.78 -1.38
CA PRO A 438 -7.46 4.66 -2.64
C PRO A 438 -8.40 3.45 -2.57
N VAL A 439 -9.70 3.70 -2.77
CA VAL A 439 -10.75 2.67 -2.68
C VAL A 439 -11.56 2.65 -3.96
N THR A 440 -11.51 1.53 -4.66
CA THR A 440 -12.36 1.23 -5.81
C THR A 440 -13.52 0.35 -5.35
N VAL A 441 -14.75 0.76 -5.65
CA VAL A 441 -15.95 -0.06 -5.41
C VAL A 441 -16.54 -0.47 -6.75
N LEU A 442 -16.67 -1.79 -6.97
CA LEU A 442 -17.35 -2.37 -8.11
C LEU A 442 -18.64 -3.04 -7.67
N THR A 443 -19.54 -3.27 -8.63
CA THR A 443 -20.74 -4.07 -8.41
C THR A 443 -20.75 -5.24 -9.37
N GLN A 444 -21.15 -6.41 -8.90
CA GLN A 444 -21.41 -7.57 -9.74
C GLN A 444 -22.85 -8.08 -9.60
N PRO A 445 -23.34 -8.84 -10.61
CA PRO A 445 -24.54 -9.66 -10.50
C PRO A 445 -24.55 -10.63 -9.29
N SER A 446 -25.65 -11.32 -9.07
CA SER A 446 -25.78 -12.32 -8.00
C SER A 446 -24.81 -13.49 -8.19
N GLY A 447 -24.12 -13.91 -7.13
CA GLY A 447 -23.26 -15.08 -7.14
C GLY A 447 -22.16 -14.98 -6.09
N ASP A 448 -21.57 -16.12 -5.72
CA ASP A 448 -20.54 -16.23 -4.67
C ASP A 448 -19.12 -16.29 -5.25
N THR A 449 -19.01 -16.24 -6.58
CA THR A 449 -17.76 -16.22 -7.33
C THR A 449 -17.62 -14.89 -8.07
N TRP A 450 -16.38 -14.52 -8.40
CA TRP A 450 -16.13 -13.33 -9.21
C TRP A 450 -16.65 -13.52 -10.64
N ASP A 451 -17.46 -12.58 -11.11
CA ASP A 451 -17.91 -12.55 -12.51
C ASP A 451 -16.79 -12.07 -13.45
N GLU A 452 -16.97 -12.32 -14.76
CA GLU A 452 -15.97 -12.04 -15.79
C GLU A 452 -15.51 -10.57 -15.85
N GLU A 453 -16.44 -9.62 -15.73
CA GLU A 453 -16.07 -8.20 -15.72
C GLU A 453 -15.28 -7.85 -14.45
N PRO A 454 -15.77 -8.07 -13.21
CA PRO A 454 -15.01 -7.80 -12.00
C PRO A 454 -13.63 -8.45 -11.99
N LYS A 455 -13.48 -9.66 -12.54
CA LYS A 455 -12.16 -10.30 -12.71
C LYS A 455 -11.23 -9.52 -13.64
N LYS A 456 -11.73 -9.07 -14.80
CA LYS A 456 -10.95 -8.23 -15.73
C LYS A 456 -10.61 -6.88 -15.12
N SER A 457 -11.53 -6.30 -14.35
CA SER A 457 -11.28 -5.09 -13.56
C SER A 457 -10.25 -5.30 -12.47
N LEU A 458 -10.29 -6.43 -11.75
CA LEU A 458 -9.25 -6.83 -10.78
C LEU A 458 -7.88 -6.90 -11.44
N ALA A 459 -7.78 -7.52 -12.61
CA ALA A 459 -6.54 -7.57 -13.38
C ALA A 459 -5.96 -6.20 -13.72
N ARG A 460 -6.77 -5.34 -14.35
CA ARG A 460 -6.36 -3.96 -14.69
C ARG A 460 -6.01 -3.15 -13.44
N TRP A 461 -6.72 -3.40 -12.35
CA TRP A 461 -6.45 -2.75 -11.07
C TRP A 461 -5.10 -3.19 -10.49
N ILE A 462 -4.80 -4.50 -10.45
CA ILE A 462 -3.50 -5.04 -10.02
C ILE A 462 -2.38 -4.44 -10.88
N ASP A 463 -2.56 -4.42 -12.20
CA ASP A 463 -1.55 -3.91 -13.13
C ASP A 463 -1.37 -2.39 -13.07
N SER A 464 -2.21 -1.69 -12.30
CA SER A 464 -2.13 -0.24 -12.08
C SER A 464 -1.61 0.15 -10.70
N LEU A 465 -1.17 -0.80 -9.87
CA LEU A 465 -0.70 -0.52 -8.50
C LEU A 465 0.67 0.17 -8.44
N ASP A 466 1.47 0.05 -9.51
CA ASP A 466 2.73 0.79 -9.76
C ASP A 466 2.52 2.22 -10.24
N ARG A 467 1.28 2.71 -10.21
CA ARG A 467 0.99 4.09 -10.58
C ARG A 467 1.60 5.07 -9.59
N PHE A 468 2.18 6.13 -10.12
CA PHE A 468 2.75 7.22 -9.35
C PHE A 468 2.52 8.59 -9.97
#